data_AF-A0A1S2L8V8-F1
#
_entry.id   AF-A0A1S2L8V8-F1
#
_cell.length_a   1.000
_cell.length_b   1.000
_cell.length_c   1.000
_cell.angle_alpha   90.00
_cell.angle_beta   90.00
_cell.angle_gamma   90.00
#
_symmetry.space_group_name_H-M   'P 1'
#
loop_
_entity.id
_entity.type
_entity.pdbx_description
1 polymer ?
#
loop_
_entity_poly.entity_id
_entity_poly.type
_entity_poly.pdbx_seq_one_letter_code
_entity_poly.pdbx_strand_id
1 'polypeptide(L)'
;MSKEITKKFWNMVKNEKKNSAEITIYGTIGSSWWDESVSANQFAKDLKALGEEIEEITVLLNSAGGSVFDGLSIRSLLKNHKATVTVYVDG
;
A
#
# COMPACT_ATOMS: atom_id res chain seq x y z
N MET A 1 -25.70 -6.64 -10.80
CA MET A 1 -24.35 -6.10 -11.08
C MET A 1 -23.48 -6.34 -9.85
N SER A 2 -22.78 -7.46 -9.79
CA SER A 2 -21.80 -7.73 -8.74
C SER A 2 -20.56 -6.88 -9.02
N LYS A 3 -20.23 -5.94 -8.12
CA LYS A 3 -18.90 -5.33 -8.11
C LYS A 3 -17.90 -6.47 -7.99
N GLU A 4 -17.06 -6.68 -9.00
CA GLU A 4 -15.86 -7.48 -8.80
C GLU A 4 -15.07 -6.84 -7.66
N ILE A 5 -15.03 -7.51 -6.51
CA ILE A 5 -14.15 -7.13 -5.42
C ILE A 5 -12.77 -7.56 -5.88
N THR A 6 -12.05 -6.65 -6.56
CA THR A 6 -10.61 -6.81 -6.77
C THR A 6 -9.99 -6.98 -5.38
N LYS A 7 -9.51 -8.18 -5.08
CA LYS A 7 -9.01 -8.52 -3.75
C LYS A 7 -7.71 -7.74 -3.53
N LYS A 8 -7.81 -6.59 -2.85
CA LYS A 8 -6.65 -5.79 -2.47
C LYS A 8 -5.77 -6.63 -1.54
N PHE A 9 -4.47 -6.68 -1.82
CA PHE A 9 -3.47 -7.23 -0.90
C PHE A 9 -2.99 -6.17 0.11
N TRP A 10 -3.64 -5.00 0.14
CA TRP A 10 -3.37 -3.95 1.11
C TRP A 10 -4.65 -3.41 1.74
N ASN A 11 -4.49 -2.82 2.93
CA ASN A 11 -5.47 -1.99 3.60
C ASN A 11 -4.75 -0.79 4.22
N MET A 12 -5.43 0.35 4.30
CA MET A 12 -4.87 1.59 4.87
C MET A 12 -5.88 2.18 5.85
N VAL A 13 -5.41 2.55 7.05
CA VAL A 13 -6.23 3.15 8.10
C VAL A 13 -5.57 4.43 8.57
N LYS A 14 -6.29 5.55 8.45
CA LYS A 14 -5.84 6.83 8.96
C LYS A 14 -6.20 6.98 10.44
N ASN A 15 -5.27 7.52 11.22
CA ASN A 15 -5.49 7.96 12.59
C ASN A 15 -5.64 9.49 12.63
N GLU A 16 -6.90 9.94 12.59
CA GLU A 16 -7.27 11.37 12.57
C GLU A 16 -6.74 12.19 13.76
N LYS A 17 -6.41 11.54 14.89
CA LYS A 17 -5.94 12.25 16.09
C LYS A 17 -4.43 12.45 16.12
N LYS A 18 -3.68 11.70 15.32
CA LYS A 18 -2.22 11.58 15.42
C LYS A 18 -1.49 11.85 14.10
N ASN A 19 -2.16 12.40 13.08
CA ASN A 19 -1.59 12.64 11.76
C ASN A 19 -0.77 11.44 11.25
N SER A 20 -1.27 10.23 11.50
CA SER A 20 -0.56 8.99 11.21
C SER A 20 -1.45 8.03 10.46
N ALA A 21 -0.85 7.09 9.74
CA ALA A 21 -1.57 6.02 9.07
C ALA A 21 -0.88 4.67 9.28
N GLU A 22 -1.69 3.62 9.28
CA GLU A 22 -1.25 2.24 9.24
C GLU A 22 -1.58 1.64 7.88
N ILE A 23 -0.63 0.93 7.28
CA ILE A 23 -0.78 0.21 6.02
C ILE A 23 -0.45 -1.26 6.27
N THR A 24 -1.37 -2.16 6.01
CA THR A 24 -1.07 -3.61 6.00
C THR A 24 -0.89 -4.06 4.57
N ILE A 25 0.18 -4.79 4.25
CA ILE A 25 0.44 -5.38 2.93
C ILE A 25 0.56 -6.90 3.09
N TYR A 26 -0.58 -7.58 3.02
CA TYR A 26 -0.70 -9.02 3.29
C TYR A 26 -1.15 -9.80 2.05
N GLY A 27 -0.45 -10.91 1.79
CA GLY A 27 -0.67 -11.76 0.61
C GLY A 27 0.23 -11.41 -0.57
N THR A 28 -0.08 -11.97 -1.75
CA THR A 28 0.72 -11.79 -2.96
C THR A 28 0.61 -10.36 -3.49
N ILE A 29 1.74 -9.74 -3.81
CA ILE A 29 1.80 -8.41 -4.40
C ILE A 29 1.55 -8.52 -5.91
N GLY A 30 0.59 -7.73 -6.40
CA GLY A 30 0.14 -7.71 -7.80
C GLY A 30 -1.17 -8.48 -8.00
N SER A 31 -1.93 -8.07 -9.03
CA SER A 31 -3.22 -8.69 -9.39
C SER A 31 -3.09 -9.81 -10.40
N SER A 32 -2.14 -9.70 -11.33
CA SER A 32 -1.77 -10.75 -12.26
C SER A 32 -0.47 -10.43 -13.00
N TRP A 33 0.18 -11.45 -13.57
CA TRP A 33 1.41 -11.30 -14.36
C TRP A 33 1.23 -10.42 -15.61
N TRP A 34 -0.01 -10.28 -16.10
CA TRP A 34 -0.34 -9.43 -17.26
C TRP A 34 -0.89 -8.04 -16.88
N ASP A 35 -1.28 -7.82 -15.62
CA ASP A 35 -1.95 -6.60 -15.15
C ASP A 35 -1.05 -5.81 -14.18
N GLU A 36 0.21 -5.60 -14.59
CA GLU A 36 1.30 -4.99 -13.79
C GLU A 36 1.01 -3.58 -13.25
N SER A 37 -0.06 -2.92 -13.70
CA SER A 37 -0.32 -1.50 -13.41
C SER A 37 -1.58 -1.23 -12.59
N VAL A 38 -2.52 -2.17 -12.52
CA VAL A 38 -3.82 -1.88 -11.87
C VAL A 38 -3.64 -1.76 -10.36
N SER A 39 -2.78 -2.61 -9.79
CA SER A 39 -2.61 -2.69 -8.34
C SER A 39 -1.79 -1.53 -7.78
N ALA A 40 -0.64 -1.20 -8.38
CA ALA A 40 0.18 -0.06 -7.97
C ALA A 40 -0.52 1.30 -8.14
N ASN A 41 -1.27 1.50 -9.24
CA ASN A 41 -2.02 2.74 -9.45
C ASN A 41 -3.12 2.91 -8.40
N GLN A 42 -3.81 1.83 -8.02
CA GLN A 42 -4.82 1.91 -6.97
C GLN A 42 -4.17 2.13 -5.60
N PHE A 43 -3.03 1.51 -5.31
CA PHE A 43 -2.25 1.78 -4.10
C PHE A 43 -1.86 3.25 -4.02
N ALA A 44 -1.36 3.86 -5.11
CA ALA A 44 -1.00 5.28 -5.15
C ALA A 44 -2.19 6.20 -4.85
N LYS A 45 -3.37 5.88 -5.40
CA LYS A 45 -4.61 6.63 -5.13
C LYS A 45 -5.02 6.53 -3.66
N ASP A 46 -4.98 5.33 -3.10
CA ASP A 46 -5.34 5.10 -1.71
C ASP A 46 -4.34 5.79 -0.76
N LEU A 47 -3.04 5.75 -1.06
CA LEU A 47 -1.99 6.45 -0.30
C LEU A 47 -2.21 7.96 -0.32
N LYS A 48 -2.52 8.54 -1.49
CA LYS A 48 -2.84 9.97 -1.60
C LYS A 48 -4.12 10.34 -0.84
N ALA A 49 -5.09 9.43 -0.77
CA ALA A 49 -6.34 9.65 -0.05
C ALA A 49 -6.18 9.69 1.48
N LEU A 50 -5.03 9.28 2.03
CA LEU A 50 -4.71 9.44 3.45
C LEU A 50 -4.51 10.91 3.86
N GLY A 51 -4.31 11.81 2.89
CA GLY A 51 -4.11 13.24 3.14
C GLY A 51 -2.64 13.66 3.19
N GLU A 52 -2.39 14.95 2.98
CA GLU A 52 -1.03 15.51 2.96
C GLU A 52 -0.50 15.84 4.37
N GLU A 53 -1.39 15.85 5.37
CA GLU A 53 -1.11 16.12 6.77
C GLU A 53 -0.50 14.93 7.51
N ILE A 54 -0.37 13.77 6.87
CA ILE A 54 0.22 12.58 7.48
C ILE A 54 1.72 12.75 7.65
N GLU A 55 2.17 12.64 8.89
CA GLU A 55 3.57 12.79 9.30
C GLU A 55 4.24 11.43 9.57
N GLU A 56 3.46 10.40 9.91
CA GLU A 56 3.96 9.06 10.19
C GLU A 56 3.15 7.97 9.48
N ILE A 57 3.84 7.02 8.86
CA ILE A 57 3.23 5.82 8.27
C ILE A 57 3.89 4.60 8.87
N THR A 58 3.08 3.71 9.45
CA THR A 58 3.51 2.37 9.84
C THR A 58 3.04 1.37 8.80
N VAL A 59 3.95 0.57 8.26
CA VAL A 59 3.64 -0.51 7.31
C VAL A 59 3.87 -1.85 7.98
N LEU A 60 2.83 -2.69 8.04
CA LEU A 60 2.92 -4.08 8.46
C LEU A 60 2.97 -4.96 7.20
N LEU A 61 4.11 -5.62 6.97
CA LEU A 61 4.38 -6.37 5.74
C LEU A 61 4.51 -7.86 6.03
N ASN A 62 3.57 -8.64 5.50
CA ASN A 62 3.62 -10.11 5.48
C ASN A 62 3.24 -10.61 4.08
N SER A 63 4.24 -10.74 3.21
CA SER A 63 4.03 -11.11 1.82
C SER A 63 5.08 -12.10 1.35
N ALA A 64 4.65 -13.14 0.63
CA ALA A 64 5.53 -14.05 -0.10
C ALA A 64 6.12 -13.42 -1.37
N GLY A 65 5.84 -12.14 -1.65
CA GLY A 65 6.26 -11.45 -2.86
C GLY A 65 5.21 -11.50 -3.97
N GLY A 66 5.68 -11.48 -5.23
CA GLY A 66 4.82 -11.44 -6.42
C GLY A 66 5.43 -10.62 -7.55
N SER A 67 4.67 -9.66 -8.07
CA SER A 67 5.10 -8.75 -9.14
C SER A 67 6.24 -7.83 -8.67
N VAL A 68 7.41 -7.93 -9.32
CA VAL A 68 8.57 -7.08 -9.06
C VAL A 68 8.25 -5.61 -9.38
N PHE A 69 7.50 -5.37 -10.46
CA PHE A 69 7.14 -4.02 -10.88
C PHE A 69 6.18 -3.34 -9.91
N ASP A 70 5.16 -4.06 -9.42
CA ASP A 70 4.26 -3.54 -8.39
C ASP A 70 5.02 -3.28 -7.08
N GLY A 71 5.91 -4.20 -6.68
CA GLY A 71 6.75 -4.03 -5.50
C GLY A 71 7.68 -2.81 -5.57
N LEU A 72 8.33 -2.59 -6.72
CA LEU A 72 9.18 -1.42 -6.97
C LEU A 72 8.36 -0.12 -6.97
N SER A 73 7.15 -0.17 -7.53
CA SER A 73 6.23 0.98 -7.58
C SER A 73 5.76 1.36 -6.17
N ILE A 74 5.29 0.39 -5.37
CA ILE A 74 4.90 0.60 -3.97
C ILE A 74 6.06 1.15 -3.15
N ARG A 75 7.25 0.55 -3.28
CA ARG A 75 8.47 1.05 -2.60
C ARG A 75 8.76 2.50 -2.99
N SER A 76 8.66 2.85 -4.26
CA SER A 76 8.94 4.21 -4.73
C SER A 76 7.91 5.21 -4.22
N LEU A 77 6.63 4.84 -4.18
CA LEU A 77 5.55 5.65 -3.62
C LEU A 77 5.78 5.92 -2.12
N LEU A 78 6.09 4.88 -1.35
CA LEU A 78 6.38 5.02 0.09
C LEU A 78 7.66 5.85 0.32
N LYS A 79 8.73 5.59 -0.44
CA LYS A 79 10.00 6.32 -0.32
C LYS A 79 9.87 7.81 -0.63
N ASN A 80 8.99 8.18 -1.57
CA ASN A 80 8.77 9.57 -1.97
C ASN A 80 7.70 10.27 -1.13
N HIS A 81 7.06 9.58 -0.18
CA HIS A 81 6.09 10.19 0.71
C HIS A 81 6.78 11.11 1.73
N LYS A 82 6.13 12.21 2.12
CA LYS A 82 6.69 13.18 3.09
C LYS A 82 6.75 12.63 4.51
N ALA A 83 5.78 11.79 4.87
CA ALA A 83 5.72 11.12 6.16
C ALA A 83 6.95 10.24 6.40
N THR A 84 7.35 10.11 7.67
CA THR A 84 8.30 9.09 8.09
C THR A 84 7.64 7.72 7.96
N VAL A 85 8.19 6.86 7.10
CA VAL A 85 7.68 5.50 6.87
C VAL A 85 8.51 4.51 7.69
N THR A 86 7.86 3.82 8.62
CA THR A 86 8.43 2.69 9.39
C THR A 86 7.80 1.40 8.89
N VAL A 87 8.63 0.42 8.50
CA VAL A 87 8.15 -0.88 8.01
C VAL A 87 8.51 -1.96 9.02
N TYR A 88 7.50 -2.70 9.49
CA TYR A 88 7.65 -3.92 10.24
C TYR A 88 7.42 -5.10 9.30
N VAL A 89 8.43 -5.96 9.18
CA VAL A 89 8.35 -7.18 8.38
C VAL A 89 7.96 -8.30 9.32
N ASP A 90 6.70 -8.70 9.23
CA ASP A 90 6.08 -9.69 10.10
C ASP A 90 5.93 -10.98 9.29
N GLY A 91 6.77 -11.99 9.54
CA GLY A 91 6.79 -13.24 8.78
C GLY A 91 7.84 -14.22 9.28
#